data_AF-A0A1Y1I0J7-F1
#
_entry.id   AF-A0A1Y1I0J7-F1
#
_cell.length_a   1.000
_cell.length_b   1.000
_cell.length_c   1.000
_cell.angle_alpha   90.00
_cell.angle_beta   90.00
_cell.angle_gamma   90.00
#
_symmetry.space_group_name_H-M   'P 1'
#
loop_
_entity.id
_entity.type
_entity.pdbx_description
1 polymer ?
#
loop_
_entity_poly.entity_id
_entity_poly.type
_entity_poly.pdbx_seq_one_letter_code
_entity_poly.pdbx_strand_id
1 'polypeptide(L)'
;MKRMFGVKKEINKRGDVLDEKIRKLEAELVKYRDQIKRTRPGPPQEAIKARAMRVLKQKKMLEGQRDNLYNQTFNLEQVSFAHSGLKDAQQTMAAMKTANKELKQTYKTMKIEDVESLQDDMMDLMDYSTEIQDAMGRSYGVPDDIDEGDLMGELDALEMDMGEEAGESVPSYLAPEREPDALSEGGGDPFASLPAAPTGRPAQPTTERPQVDEFGFPNAPTEGVRT
;
A
#
# COMPACT_ATOMS: atom_id res chain seq x y z
N MET A 1 13.53 -19.44 5.26
CA MET A 1 12.23 -19.34 4.56
C MET A 1 11.79 -20.59 3.78
N LYS A 2 12.53 -21.09 2.76
CA LYS A 2 12.05 -22.22 1.92
C LYS A 2 11.67 -23.50 2.71
N ARG A 3 12.40 -23.78 3.80
CA ARG A 3 12.07 -24.88 4.74
C ARG A 3 10.76 -24.63 5.52
N MET A 4 10.53 -23.42 6.02
CA MET A 4 9.33 -23.07 6.80
C MET A 4 8.07 -23.11 5.93
N PHE A 5 8.15 -22.59 4.70
CA PHE A 5 7.06 -22.68 3.72
C PHE A 5 6.76 -24.14 3.33
N GLY A 6 7.79 -24.98 3.19
CA GLY A 6 7.63 -26.41 2.96
C GLY A 6 6.94 -27.13 4.12
N VAL A 7 7.30 -26.79 5.37
CA VAL A 7 6.68 -27.34 6.57
C VAL A 7 5.21 -26.90 6.69
N LYS A 8 4.89 -25.63 6.43
CA LYS A 8 3.50 -25.14 6.41
C LYS A 8 2.65 -25.91 5.39
N LYS A 9 3.16 -26.09 4.18
CA LYS A 9 2.47 -26.85 3.12
C LYS A 9 2.21 -28.30 3.52
N GLU A 10 3.17 -28.95 4.18
CA GLU A 10 3.04 -30.32 4.66
C GLU A 10 2.03 -30.44 5.80
N ILE A 11 2.01 -29.48 6.73
CA ILE A 11 1.01 -29.41 7.81
C ILE A 11 -0.40 -29.24 7.25
N ASN A 12 -0.59 -28.32 6.31
CA ASN A 12 -1.89 -28.10 5.67
C ASN A 12 -2.37 -29.39 4.97
N LYS A 13 -1.50 -30.05 4.20
CA LYS A 13 -1.85 -31.31 3.52
C LYS A 13 -2.26 -32.41 4.51
N ARG A 14 -1.62 -32.48 5.69
CA ARG A 14 -2.01 -33.41 6.75
C ARG A 14 -3.35 -33.03 7.37
N GLY A 15 -3.59 -31.73 7.57
CA GLY A 15 -4.89 -31.18 7.97
C GLY A 15 -6.01 -31.62 7.04
N ASP A 16 -5.84 -31.44 5.73
CA ASP A 16 -6.81 -31.83 4.70
C ASP A 16 -7.16 -33.33 4.78
N VAL A 17 -6.14 -34.18 4.97
CA VAL A 17 -6.33 -35.65 5.12
C VAL A 17 -7.09 -35.99 6.41
N LEU A 18 -6.83 -35.26 7.50
CA LEU A 18 -7.59 -35.45 8.75
C LEU A 18 -9.04 -34.98 8.59
N ASP A 19 -9.28 -33.86 7.92
CA ASP A 19 -10.63 -33.35 7.66
C ASP A 19 -11.43 -34.30 6.76
N GLU A 20 -10.80 -34.89 5.75
CA GLU A 20 -11.46 -35.90 4.92
C GLU A 20 -11.86 -37.16 5.73
N LYS A 21 -11.00 -37.60 6.65
CA LYS A 21 -11.30 -38.73 7.55
C LYS A 21 -12.41 -38.39 8.54
N ILE A 22 -12.39 -37.19 9.12
CA ILE A 22 -13.44 -36.70 10.02
C ILE A 22 -14.78 -36.68 9.28
N ARG A 23 -14.82 -36.14 8.05
CA ARG A 23 -16.04 -36.11 7.23
C ARG A 23 -16.61 -37.50 6.94
N LYS A 24 -15.75 -38.50 6.69
CA LYS A 24 -16.17 -39.90 6.51
C LYS A 24 -16.80 -40.47 7.79
N LEU A 25 -16.19 -40.23 8.95
CA LEU A 25 -16.73 -40.66 10.25
C LEU A 25 -18.05 -39.95 10.58
N GLU A 26 -18.20 -38.67 10.24
CA GLU A 26 -19.47 -37.94 10.40
C GLU A 26 -20.60 -38.56 9.57
N ALA A 27 -20.34 -38.86 8.30
CA ALA A 27 -21.31 -39.53 7.45
C ALA A 27 -21.71 -40.91 8.02
N GLU A 28 -20.77 -41.64 8.62
CA GLU A 28 -21.05 -42.91 9.30
C GLU A 28 -21.90 -42.70 10.57
N LEU A 29 -21.60 -41.68 11.37
CA LEU A 29 -22.37 -41.33 12.57
C LEU A 29 -23.82 -40.94 12.23
N VAL A 30 -24.05 -40.25 11.12
CA VAL A 30 -25.41 -39.96 10.62
C VAL A 30 -26.17 -41.25 10.34
N LYS A 31 -25.53 -42.24 9.68
CA LYS A 31 -26.15 -43.55 9.43
C LYS A 31 -26.49 -44.28 10.73
N TYR A 32 -25.58 -44.28 11.72
CA TYR A 32 -25.86 -44.88 13.02
C TYR A 32 -27.00 -44.16 13.76
N ARG A 33 -27.05 -42.83 13.71
CA ARG A 33 -28.14 -42.04 14.29
C ARG A 33 -29.48 -42.46 13.71
N ASP A 34 -29.57 -42.60 12.40
CA ASP A 34 -30.82 -42.96 11.72
C ASP A 34 -31.19 -44.44 11.98
N GLN A 35 -30.21 -45.35 12.09
CA GLN A 35 -30.43 -46.74 12.52
C GLN A 35 -30.96 -46.82 13.96
N ILE A 36 -30.40 -46.03 14.89
CA ILE A 36 -30.86 -45.97 16.28
C ILE A 36 -32.31 -45.49 16.34
N LYS A 37 -32.68 -44.47 15.56
CA LYS A 37 -34.06 -43.94 15.48
C LYS A 37 -35.06 -44.96 14.95
N ARG A 38 -34.64 -45.80 14.00
CA ARG A 38 -35.50 -46.83 13.37
C ARG A 38 -35.56 -48.13 14.17
N THR A 39 -34.64 -48.35 15.11
CA THR A 39 -34.58 -49.57 15.91
C THR A 39 -35.35 -49.39 17.22
N ARG A 40 -36.22 -50.34 17.56
CA ARG A 40 -36.97 -50.32 18.82
C ARG A 40 -36.02 -50.38 20.03
N PRO A 41 -36.29 -49.67 21.14
CA PRO A 41 -35.48 -49.74 22.34
C PRO A 41 -35.28 -51.19 22.83
N GLY A 42 -34.03 -51.56 23.11
CA GLY A 42 -33.66 -52.90 23.55
C GLY A 42 -32.22 -53.29 23.21
N PRO A 43 -31.80 -54.54 23.45
CA PRO A 43 -30.44 -55.02 23.19
C PRO A 43 -29.91 -54.74 21.77
N PRO A 44 -30.73 -54.84 20.69
CA PRO A 44 -30.29 -54.48 19.34
C PRO A 44 -29.96 -52.98 19.19
N GLN A 45 -30.74 -52.10 19.82
CA GLN A 45 -30.49 -50.65 19.76
C GLN A 45 -29.21 -50.29 20.54
N GLU A 46 -28.98 -50.91 21.70
CA GLU A 46 -27.78 -50.70 22.50
C GLU A 46 -26.50 -51.18 21.78
N ALA A 47 -26.59 -52.28 21.01
CA ALA A 47 -25.47 -52.74 20.18
C ALA A 47 -25.09 -51.70 19.09
N ILE A 48 -26.09 -51.04 18.48
CA ILE A 48 -25.87 -49.98 17.49
C ILE A 48 -25.26 -48.73 18.16
N LYS A 49 -25.78 -48.33 19.34
CA LYS A 49 -25.20 -47.24 20.14
C LYS A 49 -23.74 -47.51 20.51
N ALA A 50 -23.40 -48.73 20.93
CA ALA A 50 -22.03 -49.10 21.26
C ALA A 50 -21.07 -48.96 20.05
N ARG A 51 -21.52 -49.32 18.84
CA ARG A 51 -20.75 -49.11 17.61
C ARG A 51 -20.60 -47.62 17.28
N ALA A 52 -21.68 -46.86 17.35
CA ALA A 52 -21.67 -45.41 17.15
C ALA A 52 -20.71 -44.70 18.11
N MET A 53 -20.67 -45.14 19.39
CA MET A 53 -19.76 -44.58 20.40
C MET A 53 -18.28 -44.81 20.07
N ARG A 54 -17.91 -45.93 19.43
CA ARG A 54 -16.53 -46.16 18.99
C ARG A 54 -16.13 -45.19 17.88
N VAL A 55 -17.02 -45.01 16.90
CA VAL A 55 -16.83 -44.08 15.77
C VAL A 55 -16.74 -42.63 16.27
N LEU A 56 -17.58 -42.26 17.24
CA LEU A 56 -17.56 -40.93 17.85
C LEU A 56 -16.24 -40.66 18.60
N LYS A 57 -15.72 -41.65 19.33
CA LYS A 57 -14.41 -41.54 20.00
C LYS A 57 -13.28 -41.36 18.97
N GLN A 58 -13.31 -42.13 17.87
CA GLN A 58 -12.33 -41.99 16.80
C GLN A 58 -12.41 -40.60 16.14
N LYS A 59 -13.63 -40.10 15.89
CA LYS A 59 -13.85 -38.75 15.36
C LYS A 59 -13.22 -37.69 16.28
N LYS A 60 -13.56 -37.70 17.57
CA LYS A 60 -13.03 -36.75 18.56
C LYS A 60 -11.50 -36.78 18.65
N MET A 61 -10.90 -37.96 18.55
CA MET A 61 -9.44 -38.10 18.52
C MET A 61 -8.83 -37.41 17.29
N LEU A 62 -9.42 -37.58 16.11
CA LEU A 62 -8.94 -36.92 14.88
C LEU A 62 -9.18 -35.41 14.90
N GLU A 63 -10.32 -34.95 15.43
CA GLU A 63 -10.59 -33.52 15.64
C GLU A 63 -9.49 -32.89 16.51
N GLY A 64 -9.14 -33.52 17.63
CA GLY A 64 -8.04 -33.04 18.48
C GLY A 64 -6.68 -33.03 17.78
N GLN A 65 -6.39 -34.02 16.94
CA GLN A 65 -5.16 -34.03 16.13
C GLN A 65 -5.13 -32.88 15.12
N ARG A 66 -6.26 -32.61 14.47
CA ARG A 66 -6.40 -31.50 13.52
C ARG A 66 -6.25 -30.16 14.22
N ASP A 67 -6.89 -29.98 15.38
CA ASP A 67 -6.80 -28.73 16.14
C ASP A 67 -5.36 -28.45 16.58
N ASN A 68 -4.60 -29.49 16.93
CA ASN A 68 -3.15 -29.36 17.18
C ASN A 68 -2.37 -28.90 15.94
N LEU A 69 -2.72 -29.37 14.73
CA LEU A 69 -2.10 -28.90 13.49
C LEU A 69 -2.45 -27.44 13.18
N TYR A 70 -3.68 -27.01 13.46
CA TYR A 70 -4.06 -25.60 13.31
C TYR A 70 -3.29 -24.69 14.26
N ASN A 71 -3.12 -25.10 15.52
CA ASN A 71 -2.26 -24.39 16.47
C ASN A 71 -0.81 -24.30 15.98
N GLN A 72 -0.26 -25.38 15.41
CA GLN A 72 1.08 -25.36 14.82
C GLN A 72 1.16 -24.40 13.62
N THR A 73 0.14 -24.38 12.77
CA THR A 73 0.08 -23.48 11.61
C THR A 73 0.07 -22.02 12.05
N PHE A 74 -0.75 -21.69 13.04
CA PHE A 74 -0.82 -20.35 13.61
C PHE A 74 0.52 -19.90 14.23
N ASN A 75 1.17 -20.78 15.00
CA ASN A 75 2.50 -20.50 15.55
C ASN A 75 3.54 -20.27 14.45
N LEU A 76 3.52 -21.06 13.38
CA LEU A 76 4.40 -20.87 12.23
C LEU A 76 4.14 -19.57 11.48
N GLU A 77 2.89 -19.14 11.37
CA GLU A 77 2.53 -17.85 10.77
C GLU A 77 3.09 -16.68 11.57
N GLN A 78 2.95 -16.70 12.89
CA GLN A 78 3.54 -15.69 13.78
C GLN A 78 5.07 -15.64 13.64
N VAL A 79 5.73 -16.80 13.64
CA VAL A 79 7.20 -16.87 13.45
C VAL A 79 7.60 -16.38 12.05
N SER A 80 6.81 -16.67 11.02
CA SER A 80 7.06 -16.19 9.66
C SER A 80 6.96 -14.66 9.59
N PHE A 81 5.97 -14.06 10.26
CA PHE A 81 5.81 -12.61 10.32
C PHE A 81 7.01 -11.94 11.02
N ALA A 82 7.38 -12.44 12.20
CA ALA A 82 8.55 -11.95 12.93
C ALA A 82 9.85 -12.10 12.10
N HIS A 83 10.01 -13.22 11.39
CA HIS A 83 11.15 -13.42 10.50
C HIS A 83 11.18 -12.40 9.36
N SER A 84 10.03 -12.05 8.77
CA SER A 84 10.00 -11.01 7.72
C SER A 84 10.46 -9.67 8.27
N GLY A 85 9.95 -9.22 9.43
CA GLY A 85 10.41 -7.98 10.07
C GLY A 85 11.91 -8.00 10.42
N LEU A 86 12.44 -9.13 10.88
CA LEU A 86 13.88 -9.29 11.12
C LEU A 86 14.70 -9.20 9.83
N LYS A 87 14.18 -9.71 8.71
CA LYS A 87 14.84 -9.64 7.40
C LYS A 87 14.92 -8.20 6.91
N ASP A 88 13.84 -7.43 7.06
CA ASP A 88 13.81 -6.02 6.67
C ASP A 88 14.79 -5.21 7.53
N ALA A 89 14.79 -5.44 8.86
CA ALA A 89 15.78 -4.84 9.76
C ALA A 89 17.22 -5.21 9.38
N GLN A 90 17.46 -6.46 8.97
CA GLN A 90 18.77 -6.91 8.49
C GLN A 90 19.17 -6.18 7.20
N GLN A 91 18.24 -5.97 6.26
CA GLN A 91 18.50 -5.21 5.03
C GLN A 91 18.83 -3.75 5.33
N THR A 92 18.08 -3.10 6.22
CA THR A 92 18.39 -1.74 6.70
C THR A 92 19.77 -1.68 7.32
N MET A 93 20.11 -2.64 8.19
CA MET A 93 21.44 -2.69 8.81
C MET A 93 22.56 -2.88 7.79
N ALA A 94 22.34 -3.71 6.76
CA ALA A 94 23.28 -3.88 5.67
C ALA A 94 23.49 -2.57 4.89
N ALA A 95 22.40 -1.86 4.58
CA ALA A 95 22.45 -0.55 3.93
C ALA A 95 23.20 0.48 4.78
N MET A 96 22.92 0.56 6.09
CA MET A 96 23.63 1.44 7.02
C MET A 96 25.12 1.11 7.10
N LYS A 97 25.49 -0.18 7.04
CA LYS A 97 26.91 -0.59 7.03
C LYS A 97 27.61 -0.14 5.76
N THR A 98 26.95 -0.24 4.61
CA THR A 98 27.46 0.29 3.33
C THR A 98 27.61 1.80 3.38
N ALA A 99 26.57 2.53 3.81
CA ALA A 99 26.60 3.98 3.96
C ALA A 99 27.71 4.43 4.93
N ASN A 100 27.92 3.74 6.05
CA ASN A 100 29.00 4.05 6.98
C ASN A 100 30.39 3.81 6.36
N LYS A 101 30.53 2.79 5.51
CA LYS A 101 31.77 2.50 4.78
C LYS A 101 32.06 3.61 3.76
N GLU A 102 31.06 4.04 3.00
CA GLU A 102 31.16 5.16 2.06
C GLU A 102 31.50 6.45 2.79
N LEU A 103 30.78 6.78 3.87
CA LEU A 103 31.06 7.93 4.73
C LEU A 103 32.53 7.95 5.20
N LYS A 104 33.03 6.81 5.70
CA LYS A 104 34.44 6.66 6.11
C LYS A 104 35.43 6.80 4.95
N GLN A 105 35.04 6.43 3.74
CA GLN A 105 35.88 6.59 2.56
C GLN A 105 35.91 8.06 2.12
N THR A 106 34.76 8.74 2.10
CA THR A 106 34.65 10.18 1.89
C THR A 106 35.50 10.97 2.88
N TYR A 107 35.45 10.61 4.18
CA TYR A 107 36.30 11.23 5.21
C TYR A 107 37.81 11.03 4.98
N LYS A 108 38.23 9.96 4.30
CA LYS A 108 39.64 9.71 3.99
C LYS A 108 40.10 10.41 2.72
N THR A 109 39.19 10.66 1.79
CA THR A 109 39.47 11.39 0.54
C THR A 109 39.34 12.89 0.70
N MET A 110 38.55 13.36 1.68
CA MET A 110 38.62 14.75 2.14
C MET A 110 39.98 14.98 2.80
N LYS A 111 40.82 15.78 2.17
CA LYS A 111 42.09 16.19 2.77
C LYS A 111 41.76 17.23 3.84
N ILE A 112 42.35 17.08 5.03
CA ILE A 112 42.27 18.10 6.09
C ILE A 112 42.86 19.43 5.58
N GLU A 113 43.79 19.38 4.64
CA GLU A 113 44.33 20.53 3.90
C GLU A 113 43.24 21.36 3.19
N ASP A 114 42.17 20.71 2.70
CA ASP A 114 41.05 21.39 2.05
C ASP A 114 40.05 21.97 3.07
N VAL A 115 40.16 21.62 4.36
CA VAL A 115 39.29 22.15 5.43
C VAL A 115 39.80 23.51 5.92
N GLU A 116 41.12 23.70 6.01
CA GLU A 116 41.72 25.02 6.24
C GLU A 116 41.44 25.96 5.05
N SER A 117 41.58 25.45 3.81
CA SER A 117 41.17 26.19 2.59
C SER A 117 39.69 26.53 2.56
N LEU A 118 38.79 25.65 3.03
CA LEU A 118 37.36 25.93 3.07
C LEU A 118 37.01 26.99 4.13
N GLN A 119 37.75 27.04 5.24
CA GLN A 119 37.56 28.04 6.28
C GLN A 119 38.07 29.41 5.84
N ASP A 120 39.22 29.46 5.16
CA ASP A 120 39.74 30.67 4.50
C ASP A 120 38.81 31.12 3.35
N ASP A 121 38.35 30.20 2.49
CA ASP A 121 37.40 30.50 1.41
C ASP A 121 36.04 30.98 1.95
N MET A 122 35.56 30.49 3.11
CA MET A 122 34.34 31.00 3.76
C MET A 122 34.54 32.39 4.37
N MET A 123 35.73 32.69 4.90
CA MET A 123 36.10 34.01 5.39
C MET A 123 36.16 34.98 4.21
N ASP A 124 36.81 34.58 3.12
CA ASP A 124 36.86 35.32 1.86
C ASP A 124 35.47 35.49 1.23
N LEU A 125 34.58 34.50 1.30
CA LEU A 125 33.20 34.61 0.77
C LEU A 125 32.32 35.55 1.61
N MET A 126 32.50 35.59 2.93
CA MET A 126 31.83 36.54 3.82
C MET A 126 32.36 37.97 3.61
N ASP A 127 33.66 38.12 3.44
CA ASP A 127 34.28 39.40 3.12
C ASP A 127 33.87 39.87 1.72
N TYR A 128 33.81 38.98 0.73
CA TYR A 128 33.29 39.28 -0.61
C TYR A 128 31.79 39.58 -0.59
N SER A 129 31.00 38.92 0.24
CA SER A 129 29.58 39.23 0.45
C SER A 129 29.41 40.62 1.07
N THR A 130 30.26 40.97 2.04
CA THR A 130 30.26 42.29 2.69
C THR A 130 30.70 43.36 1.70
N GLU A 131 31.76 43.11 0.93
CA GLU A 131 32.27 43.99 -0.13
C GLU A 131 31.28 44.13 -1.30
N ILE A 132 30.53 43.06 -1.63
CA ILE A 132 29.41 43.12 -2.58
C ILE A 132 28.26 43.97 -2.00
N GLN A 133 27.92 43.84 -0.72
CA GLN A 133 26.87 44.65 -0.09
C GLN A 133 27.27 46.13 0.00
N ASP A 134 28.54 46.43 0.28
CA ASP A 134 29.12 47.78 0.34
C ASP A 134 29.28 48.39 -1.06
N ALA A 135 29.75 47.60 -2.05
CA ALA A 135 29.88 48.02 -3.45
C ALA A 135 28.53 48.14 -4.16
N MET A 136 27.53 47.32 -3.79
CA MET A 136 26.14 47.51 -4.21
C MET A 136 25.43 48.60 -3.38
N GLY A 137 26.09 49.20 -2.39
CA GLY A 137 25.55 50.29 -1.57
C GLY A 137 24.23 49.94 -0.91
N ARG A 138 24.00 48.67 -0.57
CA ARG A 138 22.74 48.24 0.05
C ARG A 138 22.90 48.25 1.56
N SER A 139 22.87 49.46 2.11
CA SER A 139 22.34 49.66 3.45
C SER A 139 20.91 49.11 3.45
N TYR A 140 20.64 48.02 4.17
CA TYR A 140 19.28 47.79 4.66
C TYR A 140 19.04 48.73 5.85
N GLY A 141 19.17 50.04 5.58
CA GLY A 141 18.50 51.06 6.36
C GLY A 141 17.05 50.96 5.97
N VAL A 142 16.29 50.15 6.70
CA VAL A 142 14.83 50.29 6.70
C VAL A 142 14.57 51.77 7.02
N PRO A 143 13.98 52.55 6.10
CA PRO A 143 13.67 53.93 6.40
C PRO A 143 12.76 53.97 7.62
N ASP A 144 13.04 54.82 8.60
CA ASP A 144 12.16 55.04 9.77
C ASP A 144 10.77 55.58 9.35
N ASP A 145 10.58 55.83 8.04
CA ASP A 145 9.40 56.40 7.40
C ASP A 145 8.48 55.34 6.77
N ILE A 146 8.74 54.03 6.94
CA ILE A 146 7.79 52.99 6.49
C ILE A 146 6.54 53.06 7.37
N ASP A 147 5.41 53.46 6.80
CA ASP A 147 4.12 53.49 7.49
C ASP A 147 3.56 52.07 7.61
N GLU A 148 3.55 51.52 8.83
CA GLU A 148 3.03 50.19 9.14
C GLU A 148 1.56 49.99 8.70
N GLY A 149 0.80 51.09 8.55
CA GLY A 149 -0.59 51.05 8.07
C GLY A 149 -0.72 50.67 6.59
N ASP A 150 0.19 51.15 5.74
CA ASP A 150 0.20 50.80 4.31
C ASP A 150 0.60 49.33 4.12
N LEU A 151 1.53 48.85 4.95
CA LEU A 151 1.99 47.47 4.96
C LEU A 151 0.91 46.47 5.41
N MET A 152 0.07 46.84 6.37
CA MET A 152 -1.10 46.03 6.75
C MET A 152 -2.19 46.06 5.68
N GLY A 153 -2.39 47.19 4.99
CA GLY A 153 -3.31 47.28 3.85
C GLY A 153 -2.91 46.35 2.70
N GLU A 154 -1.62 46.25 2.39
CA GLU A 154 -1.11 45.30 1.40
C GLU A 154 -1.23 43.84 1.87
N LEU A 155 -1.03 43.56 3.17
CA LEU A 155 -1.17 42.21 3.73
C LEU A 155 -2.62 41.71 3.69
N ASP A 156 -3.58 42.57 4.02
CA ASP A 156 -5.02 42.27 3.91
C ASP A 156 -5.44 42.05 2.45
N ALA A 157 -4.89 42.82 1.51
CA ALA A 157 -5.12 42.61 0.09
C ALA A 157 -4.57 41.26 -0.41
N LEU A 158 -3.42 40.82 0.12
CA LEU A 158 -2.83 39.51 -0.18
C LEU A 158 -3.67 38.35 0.40
N GLU A 159 -4.26 38.54 1.58
CA GLU A 159 -5.21 37.59 2.18
C GLU A 159 -6.50 37.49 1.35
N MET A 160 -6.99 38.61 0.80
CA MET A 160 -8.13 38.63 -0.12
C MET A 160 -7.80 37.94 -1.45
N ASP A 161 -6.60 38.13 -2.01
CA ASP A 161 -6.15 37.46 -3.25
C ASP A 161 -6.05 35.93 -3.08
N MET A 162 -5.50 35.46 -1.95
CA MET A 162 -5.52 34.03 -1.59
C MET A 162 -6.95 33.52 -1.26
N GLY A 163 -7.82 34.37 -0.72
CA GLY A 163 -9.22 34.06 -0.44
C GLY A 163 -10.08 33.94 -1.70
N GLU A 164 -9.78 34.74 -2.72
CA GLU A 164 -10.39 34.65 -4.06
C GLU A 164 -9.92 33.40 -4.80
N GLU A 165 -8.65 32.97 -4.63
CA GLU A 165 -8.16 31.69 -5.15
C GLU A 165 -8.65 30.47 -4.35
N ALA A 166 -9.02 30.63 -3.07
CA ALA A 166 -9.61 29.58 -2.23
C ALA A 166 -11.09 29.26 -2.55
N GLY A 167 -11.72 30.00 -3.47
CA GLY A 167 -13.09 29.76 -3.93
C GLY A 167 -13.25 28.61 -4.93
N GLU A 168 -12.17 28.22 -5.63
CA GLU A 168 -12.22 27.14 -6.63
C GLU A 168 -11.10 26.12 -6.40
N SER A 169 -11.48 25.01 -5.78
CA SER A 169 -10.68 23.82 -5.45
C SER A 169 -9.91 23.88 -4.13
N VAL A 170 -10.62 23.57 -3.06
CA VAL A 170 -10.01 22.83 -1.95
C VAL A 170 -9.28 21.64 -2.58
N PRO A 171 -7.98 21.44 -2.31
CA PRO A 171 -7.23 20.33 -2.90
C PRO A 171 -7.99 19.02 -2.76
N SER A 172 -7.92 18.17 -3.78
CA SER A 172 -8.74 16.95 -3.93
C SER A 172 -8.77 16.01 -2.71
N TYR A 173 -7.87 16.18 -1.74
CA TYR A 173 -7.83 15.43 -0.48
C TYR A 173 -8.83 15.91 0.60
N LEU A 174 -9.54 17.03 0.40
CA LEU A 174 -10.55 17.56 1.35
C LEU A 174 -11.99 17.58 0.81
N ALA A 175 -12.25 17.05 -0.39
CA ALA A 175 -13.58 17.09 -1.00
C ALA A 175 -14.42 15.81 -0.71
N PRO A 176 -15.63 15.91 -0.14
CA PRO A 176 -16.58 14.79 -0.02
C PRO A 176 -17.31 14.52 -1.35
N GLU A 177 -17.37 13.25 -1.78
CA GLU A 177 -18.02 12.82 -3.03
C GLU A 177 -19.53 13.16 -3.04
N ARG A 178 -19.99 13.86 -4.10
CA ARG A 178 -21.35 14.43 -4.22
C ARG A 178 -22.15 13.70 -5.31
N GLU A 179 -23.24 13.07 -4.92
CA GLU A 179 -24.34 12.59 -5.78
C GLU A 179 -24.95 13.77 -6.57
N PRO A 180 -25.29 13.61 -7.87
CA PRO A 180 -25.87 14.69 -8.66
C PRO A 180 -27.38 14.77 -8.44
N ASP A 181 -27.80 15.83 -7.77
CA ASP A 181 -29.20 16.17 -7.54
C ASP A 181 -29.50 17.53 -8.21
N ALA A 182 -30.48 17.55 -9.12
CA ALA A 182 -31.09 18.77 -9.62
C ALA A 182 -32.59 18.56 -9.89
N LEU A 183 -33.33 18.43 -8.78
CA LEU A 183 -34.59 19.09 -8.44
C LEU A 183 -35.90 18.80 -9.22
N SER A 184 -36.73 18.02 -8.50
CA SER A 184 -38.16 18.26 -8.17
C SER A 184 -39.27 17.72 -9.08
N GLU A 185 -40.26 17.16 -8.40
CA GLU A 185 -41.36 16.29 -8.83
C GLU A 185 -42.19 16.74 -10.05
N GLY A 186 -42.60 15.74 -10.85
CA GLY A 186 -43.96 15.69 -11.40
C GLY A 186 -44.12 15.77 -12.92
N GLY A 187 -43.91 14.64 -13.61
CA GLY A 187 -44.74 14.22 -14.76
C GLY A 187 -44.37 14.74 -16.15
N GLY A 188 -44.03 13.80 -17.06
CA GLY A 188 -44.12 14.00 -18.50
C GLY A 188 -42.83 13.72 -19.25
N ASP A 189 -42.76 12.55 -19.88
CA ASP A 189 -41.77 12.17 -20.89
C ASP A 189 -41.54 13.26 -21.96
N PRO A 190 -40.30 13.76 -22.15
CA PRO A 190 -39.91 14.50 -23.34
C PRO A 190 -39.37 13.55 -24.43
N PHE A 191 -39.94 12.34 -24.53
CA PHE A 191 -39.64 11.33 -25.56
C PHE A 191 -39.98 11.88 -26.95
N ALA A 192 -39.11 12.65 -27.61
CA ALA A 192 -39.48 13.18 -28.93
C ALA A 192 -38.36 13.61 -29.89
N SER A 193 -37.14 13.91 -29.43
CA SER A 193 -36.16 14.62 -30.29
C SER A 193 -34.93 13.78 -30.65
N LEU A 194 -35.16 12.70 -31.40
CA LEU A 194 -34.13 12.03 -32.22
C LEU A 194 -34.45 12.29 -33.71
N PRO A 195 -33.46 12.59 -34.56
CA PRO A 195 -33.42 12.04 -35.91
C PRO A 195 -32.54 10.78 -35.95
N ALA A 196 -32.95 9.81 -36.79
CA ALA A 196 -32.43 8.45 -36.85
C ALA A 196 -31.03 8.31 -37.49
N ALA A 197 -30.38 7.18 -37.18
CA ALA A 197 -29.01 6.82 -37.56
C ALA A 197 -28.76 6.74 -39.08
N PRO A 198 -27.58 7.16 -39.57
CA PRO A 198 -27.02 6.66 -40.81
C PRO A 198 -26.19 5.39 -40.52
N THR A 199 -26.71 4.27 -40.99
CA THR A 199 -26.01 3.00 -41.16
C THR A 199 -24.74 3.16 -42.00
N GLY A 200 -23.59 2.78 -41.46
CA GLY A 200 -22.33 2.71 -42.20
C GLY A 200 -21.14 2.31 -41.35
N ARG A 201 -20.99 1.02 -41.04
CA ARG A 201 -19.68 0.45 -40.67
C ARG A 201 -18.82 0.42 -41.94
N PRO A 202 -17.52 0.75 -41.86
CA PRO A 202 -16.58 -0.35 -41.63
C PRO A 202 -15.31 -0.01 -40.81
N ALA A 203 -14.71 -1.11 -40.32
CA ALA A 203 -13.28 -1.33 -40.05
C ALA A 203 -12.58 -0.64 -38.85
N GLN A 204 -12.26 -1.45 -37.84
CA GLN A 204 -11.04 -1.26 -37.04
C GLN A 204 -9.80 -1.59 -37.89
N PRO A 205 -8.66 -0.94 -37.63
CA PRO A 205 -7.48 -1.72 -37.25
C PRO A 205 -6.65 -1.10 -36.10
N THR A 206 -6.37 -1.94 -35.09
CA THR A 206 -5.07 -2.22 -34.41
C THR A 206 -4.04 -1.12 -34.08
N THR A 207 -3.68 -1.07 -32.78
CA THR A 207 -2.35 -0.77 -32.14
C THR A 207 -1.78 0.65 -32.34
N GLU A 208 -1.28 1.40 -31.34
CA GLU A 208 -0.09 1.16 -30.50
C GLU A 208 -0.14 2.03 -29.22
N ARG A 209 0.34 1.50 -28.09
CA ARG A 209 0.61 2.32 -26.88
C ARG A 209 1.98 2.97 -27.03
N PRO A 210 2.15 4.29 -26.79
CA PRO A 210 3.47 4.92 -26.85
C PRO A 210 4.39 4.33 -25.77
N GLN A 211 5.63 3.98 -26.17
CA GLN A 211 6.67 3.54 -25.25
C GLN A 211 7.16 4.74 -24.43
N VAL A 212 7.11 4.59 -23.10
CA VAL A 212 7.65 5.51 -22.10
C VAL A 212 8.97 4.98 -21.58
N ASP A 213 9.88 5.87 -21.19
CA ASP A 213 11.15 5.49 -20.54
C ASP A 213 10.96 5.04 -19.09
N GLU A 214 12.05 4.63 -18.42
CA GLU A 214 12.05 4.11 -17.04
C GLU A 214 11.59 5.14 -15.99
N PHE A 215 11.48 6.42 -16.36
CA PHE A 215 10.93 7.48 -15.50
C PHE A 215 9.55 7.98 -15.95
N GLY A 216 8.91 7.31 -16.91
CA GLY A 216 7.51 7.52 -17.27
C GLY A 216 7.25 8.73 -18.18
N PHE A 217 8.29 9.29 -18.81
CA PHE A 217 8.12 10.38 -19.78
C PHE A 217 8.02 9.83 -21.21
N PRO A 218 7.25 10.47 -22.10
CA PRO A 218 7.22 10.12 -23.51
C PRO A 218 8.57 10.45 -24.16
N ASN A 219 9.19 9.46 -24.79
CA ASN A 219 10.47 9.66 -25.49
C ASN A 219 10.33 10.75 -26.56
N ALA A 220 11.14 11.80 -26.46
CA ALA A 220 11.23 12.80 -27.52
C ALA A 220 11.75 12.13 -28.81
N PRO A 221 11.19 12.47 -30.00
CA PRO A 221 11.68 11.92 -31.25
C PRO A 221 13.13 12.33 -31.46
N THR A 222 14.01 11.34 -31.60
CA THR A 222 15.40 11.57 -32.01
C THR A 222 15.39 11.95 -33.49
N GLU A 223 15.49 13.23 -33.80
CA GLU A 223 15.81 13.68 -35.15
C GLU A 223 17.23 13.22 -35.49
N GLY A 224 17.30 12.13 -36.26
CA GLY A 224 18.54 11.68 -36.86
C GLY A 224 19.04 12.70 -37.87
N VAL A 225 20.12 13.40 -37.53
CA VAL A 225 21.00 14.06 -38.49
C VAL A 225 21.45 13.02 -39.51
N ARG A 226 20.95 13.12 -40.74
CA ARG A 226 21.57 12.47 -41.91
C ARG A 226 22.49 13.50 -42.58
N THR A 227 23.79 13.22 -42.45
CA THR A 227 24.93 13.55 -43.33
C THR A 227 25.01 14.95 -43.94
#